data_AF-A0A231RH38-F1
#
_entry.id   AF-A0A231RH38-F1
#
_cell.length_a   1.000
_cell.length_b   1.000
_cell.length_c   1.000
_cell.angle_alpha   90.00
_cell.angle_beta   90.00
_cell.angle_gamma   90.00
#
_symmetry.space_group_name_H-M   'P 1'
#
loop_
_entity.id
_entity.type
_entity.pdbx_description
1 polymer ?
#
loop_
_entity_poly.entity_id
_entity_poly.type
_entity_poly.pdbx_seq_one_letter_code
_entity_poly.pdbx_strand_id
1 'polypeptide(L)'
;MERFEEEFEKLLEVQKAAATGQRSEMLNRNLTGTKLLMKNLLLPVFGKSDGMVLEYEMTGPSGVKIFGDVGLPSLRLIVEEDHFITHAEKVTRDRFSFERARARSVAVNLFIYFPYSRDELEKRPEESQRSLYELLGKLGTKEGTGLMKLPVYEREVLRCAWLRGQTFRLGDVSEWLLLGRETCRKIIWEMQKKELVCSVGGGPKRCYEFHITEKSLQLLMKLV
;
A
#
# COMPACT_ATOMS: atom_id res chain seq x y z
N MET A 1 -2.19 28.77 -13.89
CA MET A 1 -2.11 27.71 -14.92
C MET A 1 -0.65 27.51 -15.33
N GLU A 2 0.06 28.57 -15.71
CA GLU A 2 1.50 28.54 -16.05
C GLU A 2 2.38 27.91 -14.95
N ARG A 3 2.16 28.26 -13.68
CA ARG A 3 2.94 27.69 -12.57
C ARG A 3 2.87 26.15 -12.47
N PHE A 4 1.70 25.56 -12.72
CA PHE A 4 1.55 24.10 -12.70
C PHE A 4 2.32 23.45 -13.86
N GLU A 5 2.21 24.03 -15.04
CA GLU A 5 2.88 23.55 -16.25
C GLU A 5 4.39 23.50 -16.04
N GLU A 6 4.97 24.56 -15.47
CA GLU A 6 6.39 24.61 -15.15
C GLU A 6 6.81 23.60 -14.07
N GLU A 7 6.01 23.44 -13.01
CA GLU A 7 6.30 22.48 -11.92
C GLU A 7 6.20 21.03 -12.42
N PHE A 8 5.22 20.72 -13.27
CA PHE A 8 5.08 19.40 -13.89
C PHE A 8 6.21 19.10 -14.86
N GLU A 9 6.61 20.06 -15.71
CA GLU A 9 7.71 19.86 -16.65
C GLU A 9 9.03 19.63 -15.91
N LYS A 10 9.30 20.40 -14.84
CA LYS A 10 10.47 20.18 -13.97
C LYS A 10 10.46 18.78 -13.36
N LEU A 11 9.31 18.31 -12.85
CA LEU A 11 9.17 16.95 -12.34
C LEU A 11 9.45 15.92 -13.44
N LEU A 12 8.86 16.10 -14.62
CA LEU A 12 8.99 15.17 -15.74
C LEU A 12 10.45 15.04 -16.20
N GLU A 13 11.18 16.14 -16.32
CA GLU A 13 12.59 16.12 -16.71
C GLU A 13 13.47 15.41 -15.67
N VAL A 14 13.23 15.64 -14.37
CA VAL A 14 13.90 14.89 -13.31
C VAL A 14 13.60 13.38 -13.41
N GLN A 15 12.34 13.01 -13.68
CA GLN A 15 11.93 11.61 -13.78
C GLN A 15 12.49 10.93 -15.04
N LYS A 16 12.55 11.63 -16.18
CA LYS A 16 13.16 11.13 -17.43
C LYS A 16 14.66 10.93 -17.27
N ALA A 17 15.37 11.87 -16.66
CA ALA A 17 16.81 11.76 -16.43
C ALA A 17 17.20 10.56 -15.58
N ALA A 18 16.33 10.16 -14.64
CA ALA A 18 16.53 8.99 -13.78
C ALA A 18 15.99 7.67 -14.38
N ALA A 19 15.16 7.72 -15.43
CA ALA A 19 14.50 6.55 -15.98
C ALA A 19 15.38 5.80 -16.99
N THR A 20 15.28 4.46 -16.99
CA THR A 20 15.93 3.60 -17.99
C THR A 20 14.94 2.56 -18.53
N GLY A 21 15.24 1.99 -19.70
CA GLY A 21 14.43 0.95 -20.33
C GLY A 21 12.99 1.37 -20.61
N GLN A 22 12.05 0.43 -20.43
CA GLN A 22 10.63 0.64 -20.77
C GLN A 22 9.98 1.80 -20.01
N ARG A 23 10.37 2.09 -18.77
CA ARG A 23 9.87 3.28 -18.06
C ARG A 23 10.25 4.58 -18.77
N SER A 24 11.45 4.65 -19.34
CA SER A 24 11.87 5.82 -20.14
C SER A 24 10.99 5.95 -21.39
N GLU A 25 10.66 4.85 -22.06
CA GLU A 25 9.72 4.87 -23.19
C GLU A 25 8.33 5.37 -22.76
N MET A 26 7.83 4.94 -21.61
CA MET A 26 6.53 5.39 -21.08
C MET A 26 6.50 6.90 -20.80
N LEU A 27 7.55 7.44 -20.17
CA LEU A 27 7.65 8.88 -19.86
C LEU A 27 7.74 9.78 -21.10
N ASN A 28 8.07 9.22 -22.26
CA ASN A 28 8.11 9.94 -23.54
C ASN A 28 6.82 9.79 -24.36
N ARG A 29 5.80 9.08 -23.84
CA ARG A 29 4.47 8.98 -24.46
C ARG A 29 3.59 10.17 -24.11
N ASN A 30 2.34 10.11 -24.55
CA ASN A 30 1.33 11.07 -24.15
C ASN A 30 0.94 10.87 -22.68
N LEU A 31 1.34 11.82 -21.82
CA LEU A 31 1.06 11.85 -20.39
C LEU A 31 -0.18 12.69 -20.03
N THR A 32 -1.15 12.86 -20.94
CA THR A 32 -2.35 13.69 -20.68
C THR A 32 -3.12 13.20 -19.45
N GLY A 33 -3.29 11.89 -19.28
CA GLY A 33 -3.95 11.30 -18.11
C GLY A 33 -3.17 11.56 -16.81
N THR A 34 -1.88 11.24 -16.81
CA THR A 34 -0.96 11.51 -15.70
C THR A 34 -0.93 12.99 -15.30
N LYS A 35 -0.91 13.89 -16.28
CA LYS A 35 -0.95 15.34 -16.06
C LYS A 35 -2.29 15.79 -15.46
N LEU A 36 -3.39 15.21 -15.92
CA LEU A 36 -4.72 15.46 -15.36
C LEU A 36 -4.82 15.02 -13.89
N LEU A 37 -4.30 13.84 -13.55
CA LEU A 37 -4.18 13.36 -12.16
C LEU A 37 -3.37 14.33 -11.31
N MET A 38 -2.20 14.74 -11.79
CA MET A 38 -1.33 15.66 -11.05
C MET A 38 -2.03 16.99 -10.78
N LYS A 39 -2.69 17.55 -11.80
CA LYS A 39 -3.34 18.85 -11.74
C LYS A 39 -4.59 18.86 -10.85
N ASN A 40 -5.47 17.88 -11.04
CA ASN A 40 -6.83 17.93 -10.47
C ASN A 40 -6.97 17.12 -9.19
N LEU A 41 -6.04 16.21 -8.90
CA LEU A 41 -6.12 15.32 -7.74
C LEU A 41 -4.90 15.41 -6.84
N LEU A 42 -3.71 15.06 -7.32
CA LEU A 42 -2.55 14.81 -6.46
C LEU A 42 -1.97 16.11 -5.88
N LEU A 43 -1.67 17.12 -6.71
CA LEU A 43 -1.13 18.38 -6.19
C LEU A 43 -2.14 19.14 -5.33
N PRO A 44 -3.44 19.21 -5.65
CA PRO A 44 -4.43 19.77 -4.72
C PRO A 44 -4.45 19.09 -3.36
N VAL A 45 -4.26 17.76 -3.31
CA VAL A 45 -4.30 16.98 -2.06
C VAL A 45 -2.99 17.06 -1.26
N PHE A 46 -1.85 16.89 -1.92
CA PHE A 46 -0.54 16.82 -1.27
C PHE A 46 0.20 18.17 -1.19
N GLY A 47 -0.20 19.16 -1.99
CA GLY A 47 0.42 20.48 -2.10
C GLY A 47 1.75 20.52 -2.88
N LYS A 48 2.43 19.38 -3.02
CA LYS A 48 3.73 19.23 -3.71
C LYS A 48 3.89 17.82 -4.29
N SER A 49 4.84 17.65 -5.21
CA SER A 49 5.12 16.38 -5.90
C SER A 49 6.18 15.49 -5.23
N ASP A 50 6.64 15.84 -4.02
CA ASP A 50 7.69 15.11 -3.33
C ASP A 50 7.32 13.62 -3.15
N GLY A 51 8.24 12.75 -3.60
CA GLY A 51 8.07 11.30 -3.50
C GLY A 51 7.11 10.69 -4.51
N MET A 52 6.51 11.48 -5.41
CA MET A 52 5.74 10.98 -6.54
C MET A 52 6.66 10.49 -7.65
N VAL A 53 6.32 9.34 -8.22
CA VAL A 53 7.07 8.71 -9.31
C VAL A 53 6.13 8.48 -10.48
N LEU A 54 6.33 9.22 -11.57
CA LEU A 54 5.53 9.08 -12.79
C LEU A 54 5.84 7.75 -13.49
N GLU A 55 4.85 7.14 -14.15
CA GLU A 55 5.00 5.87 -14.86
C GLU A 55 5.72 4.83 -13.99
N TYR A 56 5.18 4.59 -12.79
CA TYR A 56 5.79 3.73 -11.77
C TYR A 56 5.85 2.29 -12.26
N GLU A 57 7.07 1.80 -12.49
CA GLU A 57 7.33 0.46 -12.99
C GLU A 57 7.20 -0.59 -11.87
N MET A 58 6.42 -1.64 -12.14
CA MET A 58 6.27 -2.82 -11.28
C MET A 58 6.43 -4.09 -12.12
N THR A 59 6.76 -5.20 -11.47
CA THR A 59 6.84 -6.51 -12.14
C THR A 59 5.57 -7.31 -11.86
N GLY A 60 4.87 -7.71 -12.92
CA GLY A 60 3.72 -8.60 -12.83
C GLY A 60 4.12 -10.06 -12.54
N PRO A 61 3.16 -10.92 -12.17
CA PRO A 61 3.42 -12.32 -11.82
C PRO A 61 4.13 -13.14 -12.92
N SER A 62 3.95 -12.77 -14.19
CA SER A 62 4.60 -13.42 -15.34
C SER A 62 6.00 -12.87 -15.66
N GLY A 63 6.53 -11.94 -14.84
CA GLY A 63 7.75 -11.19 -15.14
C GLY A 63 7.55 -10.02 -16.12
N VAL A 64 6.33 -9.83 -16.64
CA VAL A 64 6.00 -8.71 -17.52
C VAL A 64 5.95 -7.41 -16.71
N LYS A 65 6.61 -6.37 -17.21
CA LYS A 65 6.54 -5.03 -16.60
C LYS A 65 5.15 -4.45 -16.78
N ILE A 66 4.62 -3.88 -15.70
CA ILE A 66 3.41 -3.09 -15.69
C ILE A 66 3.74 -1.71 -15.13
N PHE A 67 2.99 -0.70 -15.55
CA PHE A 67 3.20 0.68 -15.13
C PHE A 67 1.97 1.16 -14.37
N GLY A 68 2.10 2.21 -13.57
CA GLY A 68 1.00 2.99 -13.02
C GLY A 68 1.29 4.47 -13.20
N ASP A 69 0.29 5.29 -13.48
CA ASP A 69 0.51 6.69 -13.89
C ASP A 69 1.31 7.48 -12.85
N VAL A 70 0.92 7.36 -11.57
CA VAL A 70 1.68 7.93 -10.46
C VAL A 70 1.79 6.96 -9.28
N GLY A 71 3.03 6.62 -8.91
CA GLY A 71 3.35 5.87 -7.71
C GLY A 71 3.76 6.76 -6.54
N LEU A 72 3.31 6.40 -5.35
CA LEU A 72 3.71 6.96 -4.05
C LEU A 72 4.30 5.82 -3.19
N PRO A 73 5.59 5.48 -3.35
CA PRO A 73 6.18 4.29 -2.74
C PRO A 73 6.14 4.28 -1.21
N SER A 74 6.28 5.45 -0.58
CA SER A 74 6.19 5.61 0.89
C SER A 74 4.81 5.25 1.45
N LEU A 75 3.77 5.42 0.64
CA LEU A 75 2.39 5.11 0.99
C LEU A 75 1.90 3.77 0.43
N ARG A 76 2.75 3.06 -0.34
CA ARG A 76 2.36 1.87 -1.11
C ARG A 76 1.09 2.14 -1.95
N LEU A 77 1.04 3.29 -2.62
CA LEU A 77 -0.14 3.71 -3.38
C LEU A 77 0.20 3.90 -4.86
N ILE A 78 -0.62 3.36 -5.74
CA ILE A 78 -0.64 3.64 -7.18
C ILE A 78 -1.95 4.36 -7.49
N VAL A 79 -1.84 5.55 -8.08
CA VAL A 79 -2.98 6.34 -8.55
C VAL A 79 -2.95 6.34 -10.08
N GLU A 80 -4.11 6.05 -10.67
CA GLU A 80 -4.25 5.79 -12.10
C GLU A 80 -5.43 6.58 -12.70
N GLU A 81 -5.27 7.11 -13.91
CA GLU A 81 -6.35 7.63 -14.74
C GLU A 81 -6.85 6.50 -15.64
N ASP A 82 -7.99 5.91 -15.26
CA ASP A 82 -8.62 4.89 -16.06
C ASP A 82 -9.49 5.55 -17.14
N HIS A 83 -8.92 5.64 -18.34
CA HIS A 83 -9.57 6.32 -19.45
C HIS A 83 -10.82 5.55 -19.93
N PHE A 84 -12.00 6.16 -19.76
CA PHE A 84 -13.23 5.62 -20.31
C PHE A 84 -13.22 5.71 -21.84
N ILE A 85 -13.28 4.56 -22.51
CA ILE A 85 -13.43 4.48 -23.96
C ILE A 85 -14.93 4.49 -24.28
N THR A 86 -15.37 5.46 -25.09
CA THR A 86 -16.78 5.66 -25.50
C THR A 86 -17.47 4.42 -26.08
N HIS A 87 -16.70 3.45 -26.55
CA HIS A 87 -17.16 2.12 -26.91
C HIS A 87 -16.53 1.07 -26.00
N ALA A 88 -16.89 1.05 -24.72
CA ALA A 88 -16.43 0.01 -23.79
C ALA A 88 -16.76 -1.41 -24.30
N GLU A 89 -17.83 -1.56 -25.08
CA GLU A 89 -18.20 -2.77 -25.82
C GLU A 89 -17.17 -3.23 -26.85
N LYS A 90 -16.31 -2.32 -27.34
CA LYS A 90 -15.22 -2.61 -28.30
C LYS A 90 -13.90 -2.95 -27.60
N VAL A 91 -13.86 -2.97 -26.26
CA VAL A 91 -12.68 -3.45 -25.55
C VAL A 91 -12.45 -4.92 -25.91
N THR A 92 -11.25 -5.23 -26.41
CA THR A 92 -10.90 -6.60 -26.76
C THR A 92 -10.82 -7.46 -25.49
N ARG A 93 -11.09 -8.77 -25.64
CA ARG A 93 -10.95 -9.73 -24.52
C ARG A 93 -9.55 -9.70 -23.91
N ASP A 94 -8.53 -9.47 -24.72
CA ASP A 94 -7.14 -9.38 -24.28
C ASP A 94 -6.89 -8.11 -23.46
N ARG A 95 -7.41 -6.95 -23.91
CA ARG A 95 -7.30 -5.70 -23.17
C ARG A 95 -8.03 -5.78 -21.83
N PHE A 96 -9.23 -6.34 -21.81
CA PHE A 96 -9.97 -6.58 -20.57
C PHE A 96 -9.20 -7.49 -19.62
N SER A 97 -8.71 -8.63 -20.11
CA SER A 97 -7.90 -9.57 -19.32
C SER A 97 -6.62 -8.93 -18.79
N PHE A 98 -5.98 -8.09 -19.59
CA PHE A 98 -4.78 -7.35 -19.24
C PHE A 98 -5.02 -6.39 -18.09
N GLU A 99 -6.06 -5.55 -18.13
CA GLU A 99 -6.35 -4.62 -17.02
C GLU A 99 -6.67 -5.37 -15.72
N ARG A 100 -7.39 -6.50 -15.80
CA ARG A 100 -7.62 -7.36 -14.62
C ARG A 100 -6.31 -7.96 -14.08
N ALA A 101 -5.39 -8.37 -14.97
CA ALA A 101 -4.08 -8.87 -14.58
C ALA A 101 -3.20 -7.76 -13.97
N ARG A 102 -3.29 -6.54 -14.51
CA ARG A 102 -2.60 -5.35 -13.99
C ARG A 102 -3.05 -5.03 -12.57
N ALA A 103 -4.36 -4.92 -12.32
CA ALA A 103 -4.90 -4.68 -10.97
C ALA A 103 -4.44 -5.75 -9.96
N ARG A 104 -4.45 -7.03 -10.35
CA ARG A 104 -3.90 -8.10 -9.51
C ARG A 104 -2.39 -7.96 -9.28
N SER A 105 -1.65 -7.54 -10.29
CA SER A 105 -0.20 -7.34 -10.18
C SER A 105 0.13 -6.22 -9.20
N VAL A 106 -0.62 -5.11 -9.20
CA VAL A 106 -0.48 -4.04 -8.20
C VAL A 106 -0.71 -4.60 -6.79
N ALA A 107 -1.77 -5.39 -6.61
CA ALA A 107 -2.07 -6.03 -5.32
C ALA A 107 -0.97 -7.03 -4.88
N VAL A 108 -0.44 -7.85 -5.79
CA VAL A 108 0.66 -8.79 -5.52
C VAL A 108 1.93 -8.04 -5.12
N ASN A 109 2.19 -6.87 -5.70
CA ASN A 109 3.30 -6.00 -5.32
C ASN A 109 3.05 -5.24 -4.00
N LEU A 110 1.94 -5.52 -3.31
CA LEU A 110 1.54 -4.90 -2.04
C LEU A 110 1.36 -3.38 -2.15
N PHE A 111 0.82 -2.93 -3.28
CA PHE A 111 0.35 -1.57 -3.46
C PHE A 111 -1.17 -1.51 -3.44
N ILE A 112 -1.70 -0.44 -2.86
CA ILE A 112 -3.09 -0.03 -3.01
C ILE A 112 -3.24 0.53 -4.42
N TYR A 113 -4.13 -0.07 -5.20
CA TYR A 113 -4.50 0.41 -6.52
C TYR A 113 -5.71 1.33 -6.41
N PHE A 114 -5.58 2.58 -6.84
CA PHE A 114 -6.59 3.62 -6.65
C PHE A 114 -6.89 4.35 -7.97
N PRO A 115 -7.69 3.75 -8.86
CA PRO A 115 -8.01 4.32 -10.16
C PRO A 115 -9.09 5.39 -10.06
N TYR A 116 -9.03 6.37 -10.97
CA TYR A 116 -10.02 7.41 -11.19
C TYR A 116 -10.36 7.48 -12.67
N SER A 117 -11.64 7.59 -12.99
CA SER A 117 -12.02 7.88 -14.38
C SER A 117 -11.70 9.32 -14.75
N ARG A 118 -11.47 9.58 -16.05
CA ARG A 118 -11.31 10.95 -16.56
C ARG A 118 -12.43 11.88 -16.12
N ASP A 119 -13.67 11.38 -16.20
CA ASP A 119 -14.87 12.14 -15.86
C ASP A 119 -14.91 12.52 -14.38
N GLU A 120 -14.44 11.66 -13.48
CA GLU A 120 -14.28 12.01 -12.07
C GLU A 120 -13.26 13.13 -11.88
N LEU A 121 -12.13 13.04 -12.56
CA LEU A 121 -11.05 14.05 -12.46
C LEU A 121 -11.43 15.39 -13.07
N GLU A 122 -12.20 15.42 -14.15
CA GLU A 122 -12.58 16.66 -14.85
C GLU A 122 -13.86 17.27 -14.30
N LYS A 123 -14.90 16.46 -14.09
CA LYS A 123 -16.25 16.95 -13.75
C LYS A 123 -16.50 17.01 -12.24
N ARG A 124 -15.83 16.15 -11.46
CA ARG A 124 -16.02 16.02 -10.00
C ARG A 124 -14.68 15.95 -9.25
N PRO A 125 -13.75 16.89 -9.48
CA PRO A 125 -12.41 16.84 -8.86
C PRO A 125 -12.47 16.89 -7.33
N GLU A 126 -13.41 17.65 -6.75
CA GLU A 126 -13.56 17.75 -5.28
C GLU A 126 -13.97 16.42 -4.63
N GLU A 127 -14.82 15.62 -5.29
CA GLU A 127 -15.19 14.27 -4.83
C GLU A 127 -13.98 13.34 -4.90
N SER A 128 -13.21 13.42 -5.99
CA SER A 128 -11.99 12.63 -6.17
C SER A 128 -10.92 12.98 -5.12
N GLN A 129 -10.76 14.26 -4.81
CA GLN A 129 -9.87 14.72 -3.75
C GLN A 129 -10.33 14.22 -2.38
N ARG A 130 -11.64 14.27 -2.09
CA ARG A 130 -12.20 13.75 -0.84
C ARG A 130 -11.96 12.26 -0.68
N SER A 131 -12.17 11.45 -1.71
CA SER A 131 -11.88 10.01 -1.65
C SER A 131 -10.40 9.73 -1.42
N LEU A 132 -9.51 10.54 -2.01
CA LEU A 132 -8.07 10.45 -1.71
C LEU A 132 -7.76 10.88 -0.28
N TYR A 133 -8.35 11.96 0.26
CA TYR A 133 -8.20 12.33 1.65
C TYR A 133 -8.70 11.26 2.62
N GLU A 134 -9.81 10.57 2.31
CA GLU A 134 -10.30 9.47 3.13
C GLU A 134 -9.32 8.29 3.16
N LEU A 135 -8.77 7.93 2.00
CA LEU A 135 -7.70 6.93 1.92
C LEU A 135 -6.47 7.40 2.71
N LEU A 136 -6.02 8.63 2.51
CA LEU A 136 -4.89 9.21 3.23
C LEU A 136 -5.16 9.35 4.73
N GLY A 137 -6.40 9.51 5.19
CA GLY A 137 -6.75 9.50 6.61
C GLY A 137 -6.58 8.11 7.23
N LYS A 138 -6.97 7.06 6.48
CA LYS A 138 -6.76 5.65 6.85
C LYS A 138 -5.28 5.26 6.79
N LEU A 139 -4.52 5.84 5.86
CA LEU A 139 -3.07 5.68 5.77
C LEU A 139 -2.29 6.59 6.74
N GLY A 140 -2.82 7.75 7.09
CA GLY A 140 -2.17 8.78 7.91
C GLY A 140 -2.38 8.56 9.41
N THR A 141 -3.42 7.81 9.79
CA THR A 141 -3.48 7.15 11.11
C THR A 141 -2.32 6.14 11.34
N LYS A 142 -1.44 5.94 10.34
CA LYS A 142 -0.16 5.23 10.43
C LYS A 142 1.01 6.11 10.91
N GLU A 143 0.87 7.45 11.03
CA GLU A 143 1.92 8.28 11.64
C GLU A 143 2.12 7.86 13.10
N GLY A 144 3.30 7.28 13.36
CA GLY A 144 3.65 6.70 14.64
C GLY A 144 3.20 5.26 14.80
N THR A 145 3.35 4.42 13.77
CA THR A 145 3.20 2.94 13.80
C THR A 145 3.53 2.41 15.20
N GLY A 146 2.50 2.21 16.04
CA GLY A 146 2.72 1.72 17.40
C GLY A 146 3.50 0.40 17.37
N LEU A 147 3.37 -0.33 16.25
CA LEU A 147 4.15 -1.50 15.91
C LEU A 147 5.67 -1.26 15.79
N MET A 148 6.13 -0.14 15.22
CA MET A 148 7.57 0.17 15.17
C MET A 148 8.10 0.67 16.52
N LYS A 149 7.22 1.13 17.41
CA LYS A 149 7.55 1.37 18.83
C LYS A 149 7.65 0.08 19.64
N LEU A 150 7.14 -1.05 19.13
CA LEU A 150 7.31 -2.34 19.79
C LEU A 150 8.74 -2.86 19.59
N PRO A 151 9.27 -3.59 20.59
CA PRO A 151 10.46 -4.41 20.41
C PRO A 151 10.34 -5.34 19.20
N VAL A 152 11.46 -5.56 18.52
CA VAL A 152 11.51 -6.36 17.27
C VAL A 152 10.85 -7.73 17.42
N TYR A 153 11.09 -8.42 18.55
CA TYR A 153 10.51 -9.74 18.80
C TYR A 153 8.98 -9.71 18.95
N GLU A 154 8.44 -8.70 19.63
CA GLU A 154 6.98 -8.57 19.79
C GLU A 154 6.31 -8.27 18.44
N ARG A 155 6.93 -7.39 17.65
CA ARG A 155 6.48 -7.10 16.28
C ARG A 155 6.46 -8.34 15.42
N GLU A 156 7.48 -9.18 15.53
CA GLU A 156 7.57 -10.40 14.71
C GLU A 156 6.55 -11.45 15.14
N VAL A 157 6.31 -11.62 16.44
CA VAL A 157 5.22 -12.49 16.93
C VAL A 157 3.86 -12.04 16.39
N LEU A 158 3.56 -10.74 16.41
CA LEU A 158 2.31 -10.22 15.86
C LEU A 158 2.20 -10.48 14.35
N ARG A 159 3.28 -10.28 13.59
CA ARG A 159 3.33 -10.57 12.15
C ARG A 159 3.07 -12.04 11.85
N CYS A 160 3.77 -12.94 12.51
CA CYS A 160 3.62 -14.38 12.31
C CYS A 160 2.21 -14.86 12.69
N ALA A 161 1.69 -14.38 13.83
CA ALA A 161 0.34 -14.72 14.27
C ALA A 161 -0.72 -14.25 13.26
N TRP A 162 -0.62 -13.01 12.77
CA TRP A 162 -1.54 -12.48 11.75
C TRP A 162 -1.56 -13.33 10.47
N LEU A 163 -0.37 -13.69 9.97
CA LEU A 163 -0.23 -14.50 8.76
C LEU A 163 -0.75 -15.94 8.92
N ARG A 164 -0.84 -16.45 10.15
CA ARG A 164 -1.15 -17.86 10.46
C ARG A 164 -2.51 -18.06 11.15
N GLY A 165 -3.40 -17.09 11.08
CA GLY A 165 -4.78 -17.23 11.59
C GLY A 165 -5.00 -16.72 13.02
N GLN A 166 -4.17 -15.78 13.47
CA GLN A 166 -4.32 -14.97 14.69
C GLN A 166 -4.20 -15.71 16.04
N THR A 167 -4.19 -17.05 16.05
CA THR A 167 -3.93 -17.86 17.25
C THR A 167 -2.58 -18.57 17.17
N PHE A 168 -1.96 -18.83 18.32
CA PHE A 168 -0.65 -19.47 18.41
C PHE A 168 -0.33 -20.03 19.80
N ARG A 169 0.63 -20.94 19.87
CA ARG A 169 1.16 -21.57 21.09
C ARG A 169 2.56 -21.07 21.39
N LEU A 170 3.03 -21.29 22.63
CA LEU A 170 4.42 -20.98 23.01
C LEU A 170 5.45 -21.67 22.10
N GLY A 171 5.14 -22.88 21.64
CA GLY A 171 5.99 -23.62 20.69
C GLY A 171 6.16 -22.90 19.36
N ASP A 172 5.08 -22.32 18.84
CA ASP A 172 5.10 -21.57 17.58
C ASP A 172 5.99 -20.33 17.70
N VAL A 173 5.91 -19.59 18.82
CA VAL A 173 6.77 -18.43 19.06
C VAL A 173 8.25 -18.82 19.15
N SER A 174 8.57 -19.97 19.74
CA SER A 174 9.94 -20.48 19.75
C SER A 174 10.44 -20.82 18.35
N GLU A 175 9.59 -21.38 17.50
CA GLU A 175 9.92 -21.68 16.11
C GLU A 175 10.10 -20.39 15.28
N TRP A 176 9.20 -19.42 15.43
CA TRP A 176 9.24 -18.16 14.66
C TRP A 176 10.45 -17.30 15.02
N LEU A 177 10.78 -17.22 16.31
CA LEU A 177 11.87 -16.35 16.78
C LEU A 177 13.22 -17.07 16.85
N LEU A 178 13.25 -18.40 16.71
CA LEU A 178 14.44 -19.24 16.94
C LEU A 178 15.05 -19.01 18.33
N LEU A 179 14.19 -18.84 19.34
CA LEU A 179 14.57 -18.59 20.73
C LEU A 179 14.10 -19.70 21.66
N GLY A 180 14.84 -19.90 22.76
CA GLY A 180 14.45 -20.84 23.81
C GLY A 180 13.11 -20.47 24.48
N ARG A 181 12.39 -21.48 24.95
CA ARG A 181 11.03 -21.34 25.52
C ARG A 181 10.93 -20.33 26.66
N GLU A 182 11.95 -20.21 27.50
CA GLU A 182 11.95 -19.24 28.61
C GLU A 182 11.98 -17.79 28.12
N THR A 183 12.76 -17.50 27.07
CA THR A 183 12.79 -16.17 26.45
C THR A 183 11.46 -15.86 25.78
N CYS A 184 10.90 -16.83 25.02
CA CYS A 184 9.59 -16.68 24.39
C CYS A 184 8.47 -16.45 25.42
N ARG A 185 8.51 -17.13 26.57
CA ARG A 185 7.53 -16.91 27.65
C ARG A 185 7.59 -15.47 28.18
N LYS A 186 8.79 -14.91 28.36
CA LYS A 186 8.96 -13.50 28.77
C LYS A 186 8.40 -12.53 27.73
N ILE A 187 8.66 -12.78 26.44
CA ILE A 187 8.14 -11.95 25.34
C ILE A 187 6.61 -11.97 25.36
N ILE A 188 5.99 -13.16 25.40
CA ILE A 188 4.53 -13.28 25.42
C ILE A 188 3.94 -12.60 26.66
N TRP A 189 4.57 -12.74 27.82
CA TRP A 189 4.12 -12.09 29.05
C TRP A 189 4.13 -10.55 28.95
N GLU A 190 5.19 -9.97 28.38
CA GLU A 190 5.23 -8.53 28.11
C GLU A 190 4.18 -8.09 27.08
N MET A 191 3.93 -8.91 26.05
CA MET A 191 2.84 -8.66 25.10
C MET A 191 1.46 -8.73 25.76
N GLN A 192 1.24 -9.63 26.71
CA GLN A 192 -0.01 -9.71 27.49
C GLN A 192 -0.21 -8.47 28.36
N LYS A 193 0.84 -8.00 29.06
CA LYS A 193 0.79 -6.74 29.82
C LYS A 193 0.42 -5.53 28.96
N LYS A 194 0.87 -5.53 27.71
CA LYS A 194 0.56 -4.49 26.72
C LYS A 194 -0.82 -4.68 26.07
N GLU A 195 -1.54 -5.74 26.45
CA GLU A 195 -2.83 -6.14 25.88
C GLU A 195 -2.75 -6.43 24.37
N LEU A 196 -1.58 -6.87 23.91
CA LEU A 196 -1.36 -7.22 22.50
C LEU A 196 -1.83 -8.65 22.21
N VAL A 197 -1.79 -9.52 23.22
CA VAL A 197 -2.23 -10.91 23.12
C VAL A 197 -3.01 -11.28 24.37
N CYS A 198 -4.00 -12.15 24.22
CA CYS A 198 -4.75 -12.73 25.32
C CYS A 198 -4.58 -14.25 25.32
N SER A 199 -4.60 -14.85 26.50
CA SER A 199 -4.62 -16.30 26.65
C SER A 199 -6.01 -16.84 26.31
N VAL A 200 -6.07 -17.84 25.43
CA VAL A 200 -7.30 -18.54 25.07
C VAL A 200 -7.24 -19.95 25.65
N GLY A 201 -8.20 -20.23 26.54
CA GLY A 201 -8.32 -21.50 27.23
C GLY A 201 -7.25 -21.74 28.30
N GLY A 202 -7.52 -22.76 29.14
CA GLY A 202 -6.68 -23.10 30.27
C GLY A 202 -7.22 -22.59 31.62
N GLY A 203 -6.37 -22.64 32.64
CA GLY A 203 -6.66 -22.20 34.01
C GLY A 203 -5.55 -21.32 34.57
N PRO A 204 -5.64 -20.85 35.83
CA PRO A 204 -4.71 -19.85 36.39
C PRO A 204 -3.22 -20.26 36.38
N LYS A 205 -2.90 -21.55 36.17
CA LYS A 205 -1.53 -22.08 36.10
C LYS A 205 -1.09 -22.55 34.71
N ARG A 206 -2.00 -22.64 33.72
CA ARG A 206 -1.67 -23.24 32.41
C ARG A 206 -2.47 -22.59 31.29
N CYS A 207 -1.77 -21.95 30.35
CA CYS A 207 -2.30 -21.41 29.11
C CYS A 207 -1.94 -22.36 27.96
N TYR A 208 -2.91 -22.72 27.12
CA TYR A 208 -2.68 -23.62 25.98
C TYR A 208 -2.42 -22.86 24.68
N GLU A 209 -3.03 -21.70 24.52
CA GLU A 209 -3.04 -20.93 23.28
C GLU A 209 -3.16 -19.43 23.56
N PHE A 210 -2.66 -18.62 22.65
CA PHE A 210 -2.75 -17.16 22.68
C PHE A 210 -3.43 -16.69 21.41
N HIS A 211 -4.14 -15.57 21.51
CA HIS A 211 -4.76 -14.89 20.39
C HIS A 211 -4.31 -13.42 20.38
N ILE A 212 -4.01 -12.88 19.20
CA ILE A 212 -3.71 -11.45 19.08
C ILE A 212 -4.99 -10.63 19.26
N THR A 213 -4.93 -9.54 19.99
CA THR A 213 -6.12 -8.71 20.29
C THR A 213 -6.46 -7.77 19.14
N GLU A 214 -7.66 -7.18 19.16
CA GLU A 214 -8.06 -6.12 18.23
C GLU A 214 -7.06 -4.95 18.20
N LYS A 215 -6.48 -4.59 19.37
CA LYS A 215 -5.42 -3.60 19.50
C LYS A 215 -4.21 -3.97 18.63
N SER A 216 -3.81 -5.24 18.64
CA SER A 216 -2.73 -5.74 17.78
C SER A 216 -3.11 -5.74 16.30
N LEU A 217 -4.36 -6.06 15.97
CA LEU A 217 -4.85 -6.00 14.59
C LEU A 217 -4.76 -4.57 14.05
N GLN A 218 -5.18 -3.59 14.83
CA GLN A 218 -5.05 -2.17 14.48
C GLN A 218 -3.58 -1.75 14.32
N LEU A 219 -2.65 -2.31 15.09
CA LEU A 219 -1.22 -2.06 14.92
C LEU A 219 -0.64 -2.71 13.65
N LEU A 220 -1.15 -3.87 13.25
CA LEU A 220 -0.71 -4.63 12.07
C LEU A 220 -1.32 -4.12 10.76
N MET A 221 -2.61 -3.77 10.76
CA MET A 221 -3.31 -3.17 9.62
C MET A 221 -2.77 -1.78 9.27
N LYS A 222 -2.03 -1.14 10.19
CA LYS A 222 -1.24 0.06 9.89
C LYS A 222 0.00 -0.22 9.02
N LEU A 223 0.27 -1.46 8.60
CA LEU A 223 1.34 -1.82 7.66
C LEU A 223 0.86 -2.24 6.26
N VAL A 224 -0.43 -2.57 6.09
CA VAL A 224 -1.03 -2.91 4.79
C VAL A 224 -1.75 -1.67 4.26
#